data_AF-E8KFG8-F1
#
_entry.id   AF-E8KFG8-F1
#
_cell.length_a   1.000
_cell.length_b   1.000
_cell.length_c   1.000
_cell.angle_alpha   90.00
_cell.angle_beta   90.00
_cell.angle_gamma   90.00
#
_symmetry.space_group_name_H-M   'P 1'
#
loop_
_entity.id
_entity.type
_entity.pdbx_description
1 polymer ?
#
loop_
_entity_poly.entity_id
_entity_poly.type
_entity_poly.pdbx_seq_one_letter_code
_entity_poly.pdbx_strand_id
1 'polypeptide(L)' 'MTNMSPLQYQKSHRLLTAQKLIQTKQSNIANIAFQVGYESPSQFSREYKRHFGVSPKGDAR' A
#
# COMPACT_ATOMS: atom_id res chain seq x y z
N MET A 1 -21.35 -13.52 -10.21
CA MET A 1 -21.10 -12.05 -10.23
C MET A 1 -20.08 -11.77 -9.14
N THR A 2 -18.97 -11.12 -9.47
CA THR A 2 -17.79 -10.97 -8.61
C THR A 2 -18.07 -10.04 -7.43
N ASN A 3 -18.54 -10.60 -6.31
CA ASN A 3 -18.66 -9.90 -5.03
C ASN A 3 -17.26 -9.65 -4.44
N MET A 4 -16.51 -8.71 -5.00
CA MET A 4 -15.45 -8.06 -4.22
C MET A 4 -16.14 -7.37 -3.04
N SER A 5 -15.95 -7.88 -1.84
CA SER A 5 -16.46 -7.24 -0.63
C SER A 5 -15.96 -5.79 -0.59
N PRO A 6 -16.79 -4.78 -0.26
CA PRO A 6 -16.40 -3.36 -0.26
C PRO A 6 -15.08 -3.07 0.48
N LEU A 7 -14.79 -3.85 1.52
CA LEU A 7 -13.54 -3.81 2.28
C LEU A 7 -12.30 -4.16 1.45
N GLN A 8 -12.40 -5.14 0.55
CA GLN A 8 -11.29 -5.50 -0.35
C GLN A 8 -11.03 -4.40 -1.37
N TYR A 9 -12.09 -3.77 -1.89
CA TYR A 9 -11.97 -2.65 -2.81
C TYR A 9 -11.33 -1.43 -2.14
N GLN A 10 -11.76 -1.09 -0.92
CA GLN A 10 -11.16 0.00 -0.16
C GLN A 10 -9.67 -0.26 0.10
N LYS A 11 -9.29 -1.51 0.37
CA LYS A 11 -7.93 -1.92 0.61
C LYS A 11 -7.06 -1.82 -0.65
N SER A 12 -7.53 -2.34 -1.78
CA SER A 12 -6.80 -2.21 -3.05
C SER A 12 -6.64 -0.74 -3.43
N HIS A 13 -7.66 0.10 -3.21
CA HIS A 13 -7.55 1.53 -3.47
C HIS A 13 -6.47 2.19 -2.59
N ARG A 14 -6.42 1.90 -1.28
CA ARG A 14 -5.36 2.39 -0.38
C ARG A 14 -3.96 1.96 -0.84
N LEU A 15 -3.82 0.70 -1.25
CA LEU A 15 -2.56 0.13 -1.73
C LEU A 15 -2.10 0.78 -3.05
N LEU A 16 -3.01 1.04 -3.98
CA LEU A 16 -2.72 1.75 -5.24
C LEU A 16 -2.29 3.20 -5.00
N THR A 17 -2.96 3.92 -4.08
CA THR A 17 -2.53 5.26 -3.68
C THR A 17 -1.13 5.24 -3.07
N ALA A 18 -0.84 4.26 -2.21
CA ALA A 18 0.48 4.10 -1.61
C ALA A 18 1.57 3.86 -2.67
N GLN A 19 1.29 3.02 -3.67
CA GLN A 19 2.23 2.75 -4.76
C GLN A 19 2.59 4.01 -5.54
N LYS A 20 1.59 4.84 -5.88
CA LYS A 20 1.84 6.14 -6.52
C LYS A 20 2.77 7.02 -5.68
N LEU A 21 2.52 7.13 -4.38
CA LEU A 21 3.34 7.94 -3.47
C LEU A 21 4.78 7.42 -3.34
N ILE A 22 4.95 6.10 -3.38
CA ILE A 22 6.26 5.43 -3.36
C ILE A 22 7.03 5.74 -4.66
N GLN A 23 6.37 5.59 -5.81
CA GLN A 23 6.98 5.83 -7.13
C GLN A 23 7.32 7.30 -7.36
N THR A 24 6.53 8.23 -6.82
CA THR A 24 6.83 9.67 -6.88
C THR A 24 7.94 10.09 -5.91
N LYS A 25 8.50 9.15 -5.12
CA LYS A 25 9.54 9.38 -4.09
C LYS A 25 9.21 10.54 -3.15
N GLN A 26 7.92 10.83 -2.96
CA GLN A 26 7.46 12.01 -2.21
C GLN A 26 7.61 11.86 -0.70
N SER A 27 7.77 10.63 -0.18
CA SER A 27 7.80 10.40 1.27
C SER A 27 8.45 9.06 1.66
N ASN A 28 8.88 8.98 2.92
CA ASN A 28 9.30 7.72 3.54
C ASN A 28 8.12 6.73 3.58
N ILE A 29 8.38 5.46 3.33
CA ILE A 29 7.43 4.34 3.38
C ILE A 29 6.62 4.33 4.67
N ALA A 30 7.25 4.66 5.81
CA ALA A 30 6.56 4.76 7.09
C ALA A 30 5.45 5.82 7.06
N ASN A 31 5.74 7.01 6.53
CA ASN A 31 4.77 8.10 6.40
C ASN A 31 3.66 7.72 5.42
N ILE A 32 4.01 7.08 4.31
CA ILE A 32 3.03 6.61 3.31
C ILE A 32 2.06 5.60 3.94
N ALA A 33 2.55 4.69 4.80
CA ALA A 33 1.70 3.74 5.51
C ALA A 33 0.66 4.45 6.39
N PHE A 34 1.08 5.45 7.17
CA PHE A 34 0.14 6.23 7.98
C PHE A 34 -0.83 7.05 7.12
N GLN A 35 -0.35 7.65 6.02
CA GLN A 35 -1.16 8.48 5.12
C GLN A 35 -2.26 7.69 4.41
N VAL A 36 -2.01 6.41 4.07
CA VAL A 36 -3.03 5.53 3.48
C VAL A 36 -3.87 4.78 4.51
N GLY A 37 -3.72 5.13 5.80
CA GLY A 37 -4.56 4.68 6.89
C GLY A 37 -4.19 3.32 7.49
N TYR A 38 -2.91 2.95 7.48
CA TYR A 38 -2.39 1.83 8.25
C TYR A 38 -1.82 2.32 9.58
N GLU A 39 -2.12 1.58 10.65
CA GLU A 39 -1.62 1.87 12.00
C GLU A 39 -0.15 1.48 12.20
N SER A 40 0.39 0.62 11.32
CA SER A 40 1.77 0.14 11.40
C SER A 40 2.42 0.03 10.02
N PRO A 41 3.62 0.61 9.81
CA PRO A 41 4.40 0.43 8.58
C PRO A 41 4.75 -1.03 8.28
N SER A 42 4.90 -1.86 9.32
CA SER A 42 5.19 -3.29 9.16
C SER A 42 3.98 -4.06 8.63
N GLN A 43 2.77 -3.73 9.09
CA GLN A 43 1.52 -4.28 8.56
C GLN A 43 1.35 -3.88 7.09
N PHE A 44 1.48 -2.58 6.79
CA PHE A 44 1.44 -2.07 5.42
C PHE A 44 2.41 -2.81 4.50
N SER A 45 3.67 -2.96 4.91
CA SER A 45 4.70 -3.59 4.08
C SER A 45 4.39 -5.05 3.75
N ARG A 46 3.82 -5.81 4.71
CA ARG A 46 3.38 -7.19 4.47
C ARG A 46 2.23 -7.26 3.47
N GLU A 47 1.24 -6.39 3.63
CA GLU A 47 0.08 -6.38 2.74
C GLU A 47 0.42 -5.88 1.34
N TYR A 48 1.25 -4.85 1.25
CA TYR A 48 1.78 -4.34 0.00
C TYR A 48 2.54 -5.42 -0.76
N LYS A 49 3.45 -6.13 -0.09
CA LYS A 49 4.19 -7.25 -0.70
C LYS A 49 3.26 -8.37 -1.15
N ARG A 50 2.21 -8.68 -0.38
CA ARG A 50 1.22 -9.70 -0.77
C ARG A 50 0.41 -9.28 -1.99
N HIS A 51 0.12 -7.98 -2.14
CA HIS A 51 -0.69 -7.47 -3.25
C HIS A 51 0.10 -7.24 -4.54
N PHE A 52 1.33 -6.70 -4.44
CA PHE A 52 2.17 -6.32 -5.57
C PHE A 52 3.35 -7.25 -5.83
N GLY A 53 3.61 -8.22 -4.96
CA GLY A 53 4.76 -9.14 -5.07
C GLY A 53 6.11 -8.54 -4.65
N VAL A 54 6.24 -7.22 -4.59
CA VAL A 54 7.45 -6.48 -4.20
C VAL A 54 7.24 -5.72 -2.90
N SER A 55 8.31 -5.51 -2.13
CA SER A 55 8.21 -4.66 -0.93
C SER A 55 8.12 -3.18 -1.34
N PRO A 56 7.49 -2.31 -0.52
CA PRO A 56 7.47 -0.87 -0.77
C PRO A 56 8.87 -0.28 -1.02
N LYS A 57 9.88 -0.79 -0.31
CA LYS A 57 11.29 -0.37 -0.46
C LYS A 57 11.93 -0.85 -1.77
N GLY A 58 11.48 -1.98 -2.29
CA GLY A 58 11.90 -2.47 -3.60
C GLY A 58 11.25 -1.70 -4.74
N ASP A 59 9.99 -1.29 -4.58
CA ASP A 59 9.24 -0.49 -5.56
C ASP A 59 9.70 0.98 -5.58
N ALA A 60 10.25 1.49 -4.47
CA ALA A 60 10.83 2.83 -4.38
C ALA A 60 12.18 3.01 -5.11
N ARG A 61 12.72 1.98 -5.77
CA ARG A 61 14.04 2.04 -6.40
C ARG A 61 14.02 2.88 -7.68
#